data_AF-A0A0F9EM32-F1
#
_entry.id   AF-A0A0F9EM32-F1
#
_cell.length_a   1.000
_cell.length_b   1.000
_cell.length_c   1.000
_cell.angle_alpha   90.00
_cell.angle_beta   90.00
_cell.angle_gamma   90.00
#
_symmetry.space_group_name_H-M   'P 1'
#
loop_
_entity.id
_entity.type
_entity.pdbx_description
1 polymer ?
#
loop_
_entity_poly.entity_id
_entity_poly.type
_entity_poly.pdbx_seq_one_letter_code
_entity_poly.pdbx_strand_id
1 'polypeptide(L)'
;MGIKVSDFLIESNFCFINLDFTADLETKLDEIANQEEDKLNVLNHFWDRLKEDIEHAKKVKQEKSISKYKCPKCQGKLLIKHSKYGSFLACQNYKDKKCDYKSNINKETGEPVEDEKYEVEYSDYLCPNCNNLLVIRKNRKGGEYLGCRNFAKDNSCRGFYDADTGEEIVFKKKKYKK
;
A
#
# COMPACT_ATOMS: atom_id res chain seq x y z
N MET A 1 -10.60 -1.58 -9.76
CA MET A 1 -10.66 -0.54 -8.70
C MET A 1 -12.08 -0.08 -8.43
N GLY A 2 -12.91 0.18 -9.46
CA GLY A 2 -14.30 0.64 -9.28
C GLY A 2 -15.14 -0.21 -8.32
N ILE A 3 -15.12 -1.54 -8.49
CA ILE A 3 -15.90 -2.47 -7.64
C ILE A 3 -15.59 -2.30 -6.14
N LYS A 4 -14.31 -2.24 -5.75
CA LYS A 4 -13.91 -2.09 -4.34
C LYS A 4 -14.35 -0.77 -3.69
N VAL A 5 -14.47 0.29 -4.50
CA VAL A 5 -14.94 1.59 -4.01
C VAL A 5 -16.45 1.54 -3.84
N SER A 6 -17.17 1.03 -4.84
CA SER A 6 -18.62 0.82 -4.75
C SER A 6 -19.01 -0.08 -3.58
N ASP A 7 -18.34 -1.20 -3.39
CA ASP A 7 -18.56 -2.12 -2.27
C ASP A 7 -18.38 -1.40 -0.93
N PHE A 8 -17.30 -0.64 -0.77
CA PHE A 8 -17.03 0.09 0.48
C PHE A 8 -18.10 1.15 0.78
N LEU A 9 -18.61 1.83 -0.25
CA LEU A 9 -19.62 2.85 -0.08
C LEU A 9 -21.00 2.24 0.26
N ILE A 10 -21.34 1.07 -0.31
CA ILE A 10 -22.52 0.28 0.08
C ILE A 10 -22.38 -0.20 1.52
N GLU A 11 -21.25 -0.81 1.88
CA GLU A 11 -20.99 -1.30 3.24
C GLU A 11 -21.00 -0.20 4.30
N SER A 12 -20.56 1.01 3.94
CA SER A 12 -20.57 2.18 4.82
C SER A 12 -21.96 2.84 4.90
N ASN A 13 -22.95 2.30 4.18
CA ASN A 13 -24.35 2.73 4.14
C ASN A 13 -24.52 4.19 3.66
N PHE A 14 -23.73 4.61 2.67
CA PHE A 14 -23.88 5.94 2.09
C PHE A 14 -25.22 6.09 1.39
N CYS A 15 -26.02 7.07 1.81
CA CYS A 15 -27.37 7.25 1.30
C CYS A 15 -27.42 7.54 -0.21
N PHE A 16 -26.40 8.20 -0.77
CA PHE A 16 -26.36 8.63 -2.16
C PHE A 16 -26.10 7.52 -3.19
N ILE A 17 -25.77 6.31 -2.73
CA ILE A 17 -25.67 5.15 -3.62
C ILE A 17 -27.04 4.56 -3.92
N ASN A 18 -28.05 4.86 -3.10
CA ASN A 18 -29.39 4.35 -3.30
C ASN A 18 -30.09 5.13 -4.40
N LEU A 19 -30.79 4.39 -5.27
CA LEU A 19 -31.56 4.96 -6.38
C LEU A 19 -32.63 5.95 -5.88
N ASP A 20 -33.25 5.65 -4.73
CA ASP A 20 -34.29 6.50 -4.14
C ASP A 20 -33.73 7.90 -3.79
N PHE A 21 -32.51 7.97 -3.26
CA PHE A 21 -31.88 9.24 -2.95
C PHE A 21 -31.62 10.09 -4.20
N THR A 22 -31.17 9.45 -5.28
CA THR A 22 -30.96 10.15 -6.54
C THR A 22 -32.28 10.66 -7.13
N ALA A 23 -33.36 9.90 -7.02
CA ALA A 23 -34.68 10.33 -7.48
C ALA A 23 -35.24 11.51 -6.65
N ASP A 24 -35.08 11.45 -5.32
CA ASP A 24 -35.50 12.52 -4.41
C ASP A 24 -34.72 13.81 -4.65
N LEU A 25 -33.40 13.72 -4.94
CA LEU A 25 -32.59 14.89 -5.22
C LEU A 25 -33.01 15.59 -6.51
N GLU A 26 -33.28 14.85 -7.58
CA GLU A 26 -33.76 15.44 -8.85
C GLU A 26 -35.10 16.16 -8.64
N THR A 27 -36.01 15.59 -7.86
CA THR A 27 -37.28 16.24 -7.51
C THR A 27 -37.05 17.57 -6.78
N LYS A 28 -36.12 17.61 -5.82
CA LYS A 28 -35.74 18.85 -5.12
C LYS A 28 -35.07 19.88 -6.03
N LEU A 29 -34.32 19.44 -7.05
CA LEU A 29 -33.72 20.34 -8.02
C LEU A 29 -34.79 21.00 -8.90
N ASP A 30 -35.84 20.27 -9.25
CA ASP A 30 -37.01 20.81 -9.98
C ASP A 30 -37.78 21.82 -9.11
N GLU A 31 -38.00 21.53 -7.82
CA GLU A 31 -38.63 22.47 -6.87
C GLU A 31 -37.84 23.78 -6.75
N ILE A 32 -36.50 23.72 -6.70
CA ILE A 32 -35.64 24.91 -6.72
C ILE A 32 -35.83 25.70 -8.03
N ALA A 33 -35.92 25.02 -9.17
CA ALA A 33 -36.12 25.66 -10.46
C ALA A 33 -37.48 26.39 -10.54
N ASN A 34 -38.49 25.84 -9.87
CA ASN A 34 -39.83 26.43 -9.74
C ASN A 34 -39.93 27.49 -8.62
N GLN A 35 -38.85 27.77 -7.88
CA GLN A 35 -38.82 28.66 -6.70
C GLN A 35 -39.70 28.17 -5.52
N GLU A 36 -39.97 26.86 -5.46
CA GLU A 36 -40.77 26.23 -4.41
C GLU A 36 -39.94 25.78 -3.21
N GLU A 37 -38.61 25.74 -3.35
CA GLU A 37 -37.67 25.34 -2.30
C GLU A 37 -36.43 26.24 -2.29
N ASP A 38 -35.86 26.47 -1.11
CA ASP A 38 -34.64 27.25 -0.97
C ASP A 38 -33.39 26.38 -1.21
N LYS A 39 -32.56 26.82 -2.16
CA LYS A 39 -31.33 26.12 -2.53
C LYS A 39 -30.39 25.89 -1.34
N LEU A 40 -30.28 26.86 -0.42
CA LEU A 40 -29.39 26.71 0.74
C LEU A 40 -29.91 25.66 1.70
N ASN A 41 -31.23 25.55 1.89
CA ASN A 41 -31.83 24.49 2.69
C ASN A 41 -31.48 23.09 2.14
N VAL A 42 -31.65 22.88 0.83
CA VAL A 42 -31.30 21.60 0.19
C VAL A 42 -29.81 21.29 0.35
N LEU A 43 -28.94 22.27 0.13
CA LEU A 43 -27.49 22.10 0.29
C LEU A 43 -27.08 21.81 1.74
N ASN A 44 -27.66 22.50 2.71
CA ASN A 44 -27.34 22.30 4.13
C ASN A 44 -27.78 20.90 4.59
N HIS A 45 -29.01 20.50 4.25
CA HIS A 45 -29.51 19.17 4.56
C HIS A 45 -28.65 18.07 3.91
N PHE A 46 -28.25 18.28 2.65
CA PHE A 46 -27.33 17.38 1.97
C PHE A 46 -25.98 17.28 2.70
N TRP A 47 -25.42 18.42 3.08
CA TRP A 47 -24.11 18.50 3.72
C TRP A 47 -24.08 17.87 5.11
N ASP A 48 -25.13 18.09 5.90
CA ASP A 48 -25.23 17.51 7.24
C ASP A 48 -25.32 15.98 7.18
N ARG A 49 -26.14 15.45 6.26
CA ARG A 49 -26.22 14.00 6.04
C ARG A 49 -24.89 13.42 5.53
N LEU A 50 -24.23 14.09 4.59
CA LEU A 50 -22.95 13.64 4.06
C LEU A 50 -21.86 13.60 5.15
N LYS A 51 -21.84 14.58 6.06
CA LYS A 51 -20.92 14.58 7.19
C LYS A 51 -21.13 13.36 8.08
N GLU A 52 -22.37 13.03 8.40
CA GLU A 52 -22.70 11.86 9.22
C GLU A 52 -22.23 10.56 8.55
N ASP A 53 -22.51 10.41 7.25
CA ASP A 53 -22.07 9.24 6.47
C ASP A 53 -20.52 9.13 6.44
N ILE A 54 -19.81 10.25 6.29
CA ILE A 54 -18.34 10.30 6.33
C ILE A 54 -17.81 9.86 7.70
N GLU A 55 -18.40 10.34 8.79
CA GLU A 55 -17.99 9.96 10.15
C GLU A 55 -18.26 8.48 10.42
N HIS A 56 -19.39 7.95 9.95
CA HIS A 56 -19.69 6.53 10.00
C HIS A 56 -18.66 5.70 9.20
N ALA A 57 -18.40 6.08 7.95
CA ALA A 57 -17.44 5.40 7.08
C ALA A 57 -16.02 5.39 7.66
N LYS A 58 -15.60 6.47 8.34
CA LYS A 58 -14.31 6.52 9.05
C LYS A 58 -14.24 5.45 10.15
N LYS A 59 -15.31 5.27 10.94
CA LYS A 59 -15.37 4.25 12.00
C LYS A 59 -15.30 2.84 11.41
N VAL A 60 -16.13 2.54 10.41
CA VAL A 60 -16.15 1.24 9.70
C VAL A 60 -14.77 0.90 9.14
N LYS A 61 -14.11 1.87 8.50
CA LYS A 61 -12.75 1.70 7.96
C LYS A 61 -11.72 1.43 9.04
N GLN A 62 -11.82 2.12 10.18
CA GLN A 62 -10.89 1.92 11.29
C GLN A 62 -11.02 0.52 11.89
N GLU A 63 -12.24 0.04 12.10
CA GLU A 63 -12.50 -1.30 12.63
C GLU A 63 -11.99 -2.39 11.69
N LYS A 64 -12.31 -2.29 10.39
CA LYS A 64 -11.83 -3.25 9.37
C LYS A 64 -10.31 -3.25 9.20
N SER A 65 -9.63 -2.17 9.59
CA SER A 65 -8.17 -2.11 9.53
C SER A 65 -7.50 -2.85 10.68
N ILE A 66 -8.20 -3.25 11.75
CA ILE A 66 -7.58 -3.95 12.88
C ILE A 66 -7.41 -5.43 12.52
N SER A 67 -6.16 -5.91 12.50
CA SER A 67 -5.88 -7.32 12.29
C SER A 67 -6.11 -8.12 13.58
N LYS A 68 -6.29 -9.44 13.42
CA LYS A 68 -6.40 -10.39 14.54
C LYS A 68 -5.08 -10.61 15.28
N TYR A 69 -3.95 -10.18 14.69
CA TYR A 69 -2.62 -10.43 15.19
C TYR A 69 -2.09 -9.28 16.04
N LYS A 70 -1.28 -9.63 17.04
CA LYS A 70 -0.58 -8.65 17.90
C LYS A 70 0.82 -8.38 17.38
N CYS A 71 1.32 -7.19 17.65
CA CYS A 71 2.66 -6.80 17.29
C CYS A 71 3.67 -7.64 18.08
N PRO A 72 4.63 -8.34 17.44
CA PRO A 72 5.61 -9.15 18.16
C PRO A 72 6.62 -8.30 18.96
N LYS A 73 6.79 -7.01 18.61
CA LYS A 73 7.73 -6.11 19.32
C LYS A 73 7.14 -5.46 20.58
N CYS A 74 5.87 -5.05 20.54
CA CYS A 74 5.26 -4.25 21.61
C CYS A 74 3.91 -4.77 22.10
N GLN A 75 3.45 -5.91 21.56
CA GLN A 75 2.17 -6.55 21.86
C GLN A 75 0.91 -5.69 21.57
N GLY A 76 1.08 -4.50 20.99
CA GLY A 76 -0.02 -3.64 20.53
C GLY A 76 -0.77 -4.20 19.31
N LYS A 77 -1.87 -3.54 18.92
CA LYS A 77 -2.67 -3.95 17.75
C LYS A 77 -1.87 -3.76 16.46
N LEU A 78 -2.00 -4.71 15.53
CA LEU A 78 -1.54 -4.56 14.16
C LEU A 78 -2.69 -4.09 13.27
N LEU A 79 -2.39 -3.15 12.37
CA LEU A 79 -3.33 -2.58 11.42
C LEU A 79 -2.98 -3.01 10.00
N ILE A 80 -3.97 -3.45 9.23
CA ILE A 80 -3.90 -3.69 7.80
C ILE A 80 -3.92 -2.32 7.10
N LYS A 81 -2.86 -2.03 6.34
CA LYS A 81 -2.73 -0.82 5.52
C LYS A 81 -2.56 -1.19 4.07
N HIS A 82 -3.00 -0.31 3.17
CA HIS A 82 -2.87 -0.49 1.74
C HIS A 82 -1.83 0.48 1.17
N SER A 83 -0.94 -0.02 0.31
CA SER A 83 0.01 0.74 -0.47
C SER A 83 -0.15 0.46 -1.96
N LYS A 84 0.59 1.17 -2.81
CA LYS A 84 0.68 0.85 -4.26
C LYS A 84 1.17 -0.57 -4.55
N TYR A 85 1.89 -1.19 -3.63
CA TYR A 85 2.44 -2.55 -3.78
C TYR A 85 1.54 -3.64 -3.18
N GLY A 86 0.43 -3.24 -2.53
CA GLY A 86 -0.49 -4.16 -1.88
C GLY A 86 -0.69 -3.84 -0.39
N SER A 87 -1.42 -4.75 0.27
CA SER A 87 -1.71 -4.68 1.70
C SER A 87 -0.53 -5.14 2.54
N PHE A 88 -0.36 -4.57 3.73
CA PHE A 88 0.68 -4.94 4.68
C PHE A 88 0.21 -4.67 6.11
N LEU A 89 0.84 -5.31 7.09
CA LEU A 89 0.59 -5.08 8.52
C LEU A 89 1.56 -4.03 9.07
N ALA A 90 1.05 -3.12 9.89
CA ALA A 90 1.85 -2.14 10.60
C ALA A 90 1.36 -2.00 12.04
N CYS A 91 2.28 -1.81 12.99
CA CYS A 91 1.91 -1.52 14.36
C CYS A 91 1.05 -0.24 14.46
N GLN A 92 0.03 -0.25 15.33
CA GLN A 92 -0.75 0.94 15.65
C GLN A 92 0.15 2.11 16.07
N ASN A 93 1.21 1.82 16.83
CA ASN A 93 2.17 2.78 17.36
C ASN A 93 3.28 3.17 16.35
N TYR A 94 3.13 2.77 15.08
CA TYR A 94 4.09 3.12 14.03
C TYR A 94 4.13 4.61 13.73
N LYS A 95 2.98 5.30 13.79
CA LYS A 95 2.92 6.75 13.55
C LYS A 95 3.64 7.54 14.64
N ASP A 96 3.51 7.11 15.89
CA ASP A 96 4.12 7.78 17.05
C ASP A 96 5.60 7.42 17.23
N LYS A 97 6.19 6.67 16.29
CA LYS A 97 7.58 6.16 16.32
C LYS A 97 7.93 5.34 17.57
N LYS A 98 6.94 4.92 18.38
CA LYS A 98 7.15 4.05 19.55
C LYS A 98 7.37 2.59 19.16
N CYS A 99 6.95 2.18 17.96
CA CYS A 99 7.19 0.84 17.43
C CYS A 99 7.33 0.88 15.90
N ASP A 100 8.43 0.36 15.37
CA ASP A 100 8.77 0.37 13.94
C ASP A 100 8.33 -0.92 13.20
N TYR A 101 7.58 -1.81 13.86
CA TYR A 101 7.20 -3.08 13.27
C TYR A 101 6.23 -2.91 12.08
N LYS A 102 6.62 -3.53 10.97
CA LYS A 102 5.85 -3.70 9.74
C LYS A 102 6.17 -5.07 9.16
N SER A 103 5.20 -5.70 8.52
CA SER A 103 5.38 -6.98 7.83
C SER A 103 4.44 -7.09 6.65
N ASN A 104 4.80 -7.91 5.67
CA ASN A 104 3.88 -8.28 4.61
C ASN A 104 2.75 -9.14 5.19
N ILE A 105 1.61 -9.17 4.50
CA ILE A 105 0.46 -9.97 4.90
C ILE A 105 0.25 -11.13 3.93
N ASN A 106 0.01 -12.33 4.45
CA ASN A 106 -0.44 -13.44 3.62
C ASN A 106 -1.85 -13.12 3.10
N LYS A 107 -2.06 -13.19 1.79
CA LYS A 107 -3.32 -12.80 1.14
C LYS A 107 -4.48 -13.75 1.47
N GLU A 108 -4.18 -15.00 1.82
CA GLU A 108 -5.19 -16.02 2.11
C GLU A 108 -5.52 -16.05 3.61
N THR A 109 -4.50 -16.06 4.48
CA THR A 109 -4.71 -16.21 5.92
C THR A 109 -4.79 -14.88 6.67
N GLY A 110 -4.28 -13.78 6.09
CA GLY A 110 -4.18 -12.49 6.77
C GLY A 110 -3.03 -12.43 7.80
N GLU A 111 -2.17 -13.44 7.83
CA GLU A 111 -1.08 -13.57 8.80
C GLU A 111 0.10 -12.65 8.47
N PRO A 112 0.85 -12.21 9.49
CA PRO A 112 2.15 -11.61 9.28
C PRO A 112 3.04 -12.65 8.58
N VAL A 113 3.54 -12.31 7.40
CA VAL A 113 4.60 -13.08 6.76
C VAL A 113 5.87 -12.75 7.54
N GLU A 114 6.45 -13.77 8.18
CA GLU A 114 7.80 -13.65 8.69
C GLU A 114 8.72 -13.45 7.49
N ASP A 115 9.46 -12.33 7.47
CA ASP A 115 10.51 -12.16 6.47
C ASP A 115 11.50 -13.32 6.71
N GLU A 116 11.47 -14.35 5.86
CA GLU A 116 12.54 -15.33 5.79
C GLU A 116 13.83 -14.51 5.72
N LYS A 117 14.62 -14.53 6.80
CA LYS A 117 15.98 -14.01 6.76
C LYS A 117 16.70 -14.88 5.76
N TYR A 118 16.70 -14.46 4.50
CA TYR A 118 17.57 -15.03 3.50
C TYR A 118 18.97 -14.98 4.08
N GLU A 119 19.54 -16.15 4.34
CA GLU A 119 20.96 -16.24 4.63
C GLU A 119 21.67 -15.63 3.43
N VAL A 120 22.39 -14.55 3.72
CA VAL A 120 23.07 -13.78 2.69
C VAL A 120 24.35 -14.52 2.40
N GLU A 121 24.38 -15.28 1.32
CA GLU A 121 25.61 -15.87 0.81
C GLU A 121 26.51 -14.76 0.26
N TYR A 122 27.65 -14.58 0.91
CA TYR A 122 28.70 -13.66 0.48
C TYR A 122 29.60 -14.40 -0.50
N SER A 123 30.06 -13.69 -1.53
CA SER A 123 31.15 -14.17 -2.36
C SER A 123 32.49 -13.64 -1.87
N ASP A 124 33.58 -14.20 -2.39
CA ASP A 124 34.95 -13.77 -2.09
C ASP A 124 35.33 -12.46 -2.83
N TYR A 125 34.42 -11.93 -3.66
CA TYR A 125 34.67 -10.76 -4.50
C TYR A 125 34.27 -9.46 -3.80
N LEU A 126 35.10 -8.43 -4.00
CA LEU A 126 34.86 -7.09 -3.48
C LEU A 126 34.25 -6.19 -4.55
N CYS A 127 33.33 -5.31 -4.15
CA CYS A 127 32.77 -4.30 -5.02
C CYS A 127 33.85 -3.26 -5.40
N PRO A 128 34.12 -3.00 -6.68
CA PRO A 128 35.16 -2.06 -7.11
C PRO A 128 34.91 -0.61 -6.69
N ASN A 129 33.67 -0.23 -6.38
CA ASN A 129 33.31 1.15 -6.04
C ASN A 129 33.37 1.47 -4.54
N CYS A 130 33.16 0.49 -3.68
CA CYS A 130 33.13 0.72 -2.22
C CYS A 130 33.89 -0.33 -1.40
N ASN A 131 34.55 -1.28 -2.06
CA ASN A 131 35.36 -2.34 -1.47
C ASN A 131 34.63 -3.24 -0.44
N ASN A 132 33.29 -3.28 -0.47
CA ASN A 132 32.48 -4.17 0.36
C ASN A 132 32.23 -5.49 -0.38
N LEU A 133 31.99 -6.57 0.38
CA LEU A 133 31.67 -7.87 -0.20
C LEU A 133 30.46 -7.82 -1.13
N LEU A 134 30.60 -8.51 -2.26
CA LEU A 134 29.49 -8.82 -3.15
C LEU A 134 28.67 -9.97 -2.56
N VAL A 135 27.37 -9.92 -2.82
CA VAL A 135 26.37 -10.86 -2.30
C VAL A 135 25.72 -11.57 -3.47
N ILE A 136 25.56 -12.89 -3.36
CA ILE A 136 24.86 -13.71 -4.35
C ILE A 136 23.36 -13.41 -4.27
N ARG A 137 22.75 -13.13 -5.43
CA ARG A 137 21.34 -12.80 -5.58
C ARG A 137 20.73 -13.54 -6.75
N LYS A 138 19.45 -13.87 -6.63
CA LYS A 138 18.69 -14.50 -7.71
C LYS A 138 17.93 -13.46 -8.52
N ASN A 139 17.97 -13.60 -9.84
CA ASN A 139 17.18 -12.81 -10.76
C ASN A 139 15.78 -13.43 -10.94
N ARG A 140 14.88 -12.73 -11.65
CA ARG A 140 13.50 -13.21 -11.87
C ARG A 140 13.41 -14.55 -12.62
N LYS A 141 14.44 -14.91 -13.38
CA LYS A 141 14.53 -16.18 -14.12
C LYS A 141 15.25 -17.29 -13.33
N GLY A 142 15.60 -17.03 -12.06
CA GLY A 142 16.32 -17.97 -11.20
C GLY A 142 17.84 -17.99 -11.38
N GLY A 143 18.40 -17.22 -12.31
CA GLY A 143 19.86 -17.13 -12.47
C GLY A 143 20.50 -16.28 -11.37
N GLU A 144 21.72 -16.62 -11.00
CA GLU A 144 22.46 -15.97 -9.93
C GLU A 144 23.33 -14.83 -10.46
N TYR A 145 23.52 -13.79 -9.63
CA TYR A 145 24.41 -12.67 -9.91
C TYR A 145 24.93 -12.10 -8.59
N LEU A 146 26.09 -11.47 -8.66
CA LEU A 146 26.70 -10.74 -7.56
C LEU A 146 26.27 -9.28 -7.55
N GLY A 147 25.89 -8.79 -6.38
CA GLY A 147 25.53 -7.40 -6.16
C GLY A 147 26.12 -6.85 -4.87
N CYS A 148 26.52 -5.57 -4.87
CA CYS A 148 27.09 -4.96 -3.68
C CYS A 148 26.08 -4.96 -2.52
N ARG A 149 26.53 -5.35 -1.32
CA ARG A 149 25.72 -5.29 -0.09
C ARG A 149 25.18 -3.87 0.16
N ASN A 150 25.94 -2.84 -0.22
CA ASN A 150 25.64 -1.44 0.07
C ASN A 150 24.97 -0.68 -1.10
N PHE A 151 24.49 -1.39 -2.14
CA PHE A 151 23.87 -0.78 -3.34
C PHE A 151 22.70 0.17 -3.05
N ALA A 152 22.03 0.04 -1.90
CA ALA A 152 20.92 0.89 -1.50
C ALA A 152 21.36 2.24 -0.91
N LYS A 153 22.59 2.32 -0.37
CA LYS A 153 23.16 3.56 0.18
C LYS A 153 23.92 4.36 -0.88
N ASP A 154 24.56 3.68 -1.83
CA ASP A 154 25.31 4.33 -2.90
C ASP A 154 24.89 3.83 -4.29
N ASN A 155 24.47 4.78 -5.11
CA ASN A 155 24.04 4.54 -6.48
C ASN A 155 25.17 4.08 -7.39
N SER A 156 26.42 4.42 -7.07
CA SER A 156 27.60 3.93 -7.79
C SER A 156 27.73 2.40 -7.68
N CYS A 157 27.22 1.81 -6.60
CA CYS A 157 27.37 0.39 -6.27
C CYS A 157 26.25 -0.50 -6.83
N ARG A 158 25.48 -0.02 -7.83
CA ARG A 158 24.38 -0.77 -8.47
C ARG A 158 24.82 -1.63 -9.65
N GLY A 159 26.12 -1.89 -9.79
CA GLY A 159 26.66 -2.82 -10.76
C GLY A 159 26.15 -4.25 -10.53
N PHE A 160 26.10 -5.02 -11.61
CA PHE A 160 25.81 -6.45 -11.59
C PHE A 160 27.11 -7.17 -11.94
N TYR A 161 27.48 -8.20 -11.19
CA TYR A 161 28.68 -8.98 -11.44
C TYR A 161 28.31 -10.45 -11.65
N ASP A 162 29.10 -11.16 -12.43
CA ASP A 162 28.93 -12.57 -12.70
C ASP A 162 29.18 -13.40 -11.44
N ALA A 163 28.36 -14.43 -11.22
CA ALA A 163 28.43 -15.27 -10.02
C ALA A 163 29.69 -16.14 -9.96
N ASP A 164 30.20 -16.56 -11.11
CA ASP A 164 31.34 -17.46 -11.21
C ASP A 164 32.67 -16.70 -11.35
N THR A 165 32.68 -15.60 -12.10
CA THR A 165 33.94 -14.88 -12.40
C THR A 165 34.15 -13.61 -11.57
N GLY A 166 33.10 -13.04 -10.98
CA GLY A 166 33.17 -11.75 -10.29
C GLY A 166 33.32 -10.53 -11.21
N GLU A 167 33.27 -10.73 -12.55
CA GLU A 167 33.40 -9.65 -13.53
C GLU A 167 32.09 -8.86 -13.70
N GLU A 168 32.19 -7.57 -14.05
CA GLU A 168 31.00 -6.72 -14.21
C GLU A 168 30.20 -7.06 -15.48
N ILE A 169 28.91 -7.34 -15.32
CA ILE A 169 27.96 -7.59 -16.39
C ILE A 169 27.41 -6.26 -16.93
N VAL A 170 27.88 -5.86 -18.11
CA VAL A 170 27.39 -4.66 -18.80
C VAL A 170 26.20 -4.99 -19.70
N PHE A 171 24.98 -4.63 -19.27
CA PHE A 171 23.79 -4.77 -20.12
C PHE A 171 23.77 -3.73 -21.24
N LYS A 172 23.95 -4.17 -22.49
CA LYS A 172 23.72 -3.31 -23.67
C LYS A 172 22.24 -2.92 -23.71
N LYS A 173 21.92 -1.64 -23.47
CA LYS A 173 20.55 -1.11 -23.65
C LYS A 173 20.10 -1.35 -25.08
N LYS A 174 19.08 -2.20 -25.28
CA LYS A 174 18.40 -2.28 -26.58
C LYS A 174 17.77 -0.92 -26.87
N LYS A 175 18.32 -0.20 -27.85
CA LYS A 175 17.66 0.99 -28.43
C LYS A 175 16.38 0.50 -29.09
N TYR A 176 15.23 0.74 -28.47
CA TYR A 176 13.96 0.65 -29.16
C TYR A 176 13.98 1.73 -30.25
N LYS A 177 13.92 1.32 -31.53
CA LYS A 177 13.61 2.26 -32.61
C LYS A 177 12.20 2.78 -32.33
N LYS A 178 12.08 4.09 -32.17
CA LYS A 178 10.78 4.79 -32.18
C LYS A 178 10.13 4.64 -33.54
#